data_AF-A0AB94IJ70-F1
#
_entry.id   AF-A0AB94IJ70-F1
#
_cell.length_a   1.000
_cell.length_b   1.000
_cell.length_c   1.000
_cell.angle_alpha   90.00
_cell.angle_beta   90.00
_cell.angle_gamma   90.00
#
_symmetry.space_group_name_H-M   'P 1'
#
loop_
_entity.id
_entity.type
_entity.pdbx_description
1 polymer ?
#
loop_
_entity_poly.entity_id
_entity_poly.type
_entity_poly.pdbx_seq_one_letter_code
_entity_poly.pdbx_strand_id
1 'polypeptide(L)' 'MANKFKFASNSLFALLVLMVAIMLIKIYIDYQNFIKHPEWSAPFSAHLITICVTYGVPLIVALVFFLIFKNKASKKINH' A
#
# COMPACT_ATOMS: atom_id res chain seq x y z
N MET A 1 -5.95 -22.44 -14.53
CA MET A 1 -6.15 -20.97 -14.40
C MET A 1 -6.57 -20.54 -12.98
N ALA A 2 -7.52 -21.22 -12.31
CA ALA A 2 -7.97 -20.84 -10.97
C ALA A 2 -6.82 -20.75 -9.94
N ASN A 3 -5.86 -21.69 -9.95
CA ASN A 3 -4.66 -21.61 -9.11
C ASN A 3 -3.76 -20.41 -9.41
N LYS A 4 -3.63 -20.00 -10.69
CA LYS A 4 -2.82 -18.83 -11.07
C LYS A 4 -3.45 -17.54 -10.52
N PHE A 5 -4.77 -17.42 -10.57
CA PHE A 5 -5.48 -16.26 -10.01
C PHE A 5 -5.49 -16.24 -8.48
N LYS A 6 -5.61 -17.41 -7.82
CA LYS A 6 -5.44 -17.52 -6.35
C LYS A 6 -4.04 -17.07 -5.93
N PHE A 7 -2.99 -17.57 -6.59
CA PHE A 7 -1.61 -17.19 -6.31
C PHE A 7 -1.35 -15.70 -6.54
N ALA A 8 -1.86 -15.13 -7.65
CA ALA A 8 -1.76 -13.71 -7.93
C ALA A 8 -2.48 -12.86 -6.86
N SER A 9 -3.68 -13.25 -6.43
CA SER A 9 -4.39 -12.51 -5.37
C SER A 9 -3.65 -12.55 -4.04
N ASN A 10 -3.07 -13.68 -3.66
CA ASN A 10 -2.33 -13.82 -2.41
C ASN A 10 -1.02 -13.01 -2.44
N SER A 11 -0.34 -13.00 -3.59
CA SER A 11 0.87 -12.20 -3.81
C SER A 11 0.55 -10.69 -3.78
N LEU A 12 -0.55 -10.26 -4.39
CA LEU A 12 -1.01 -8.87 -4.33
C LEU A 12 -1.41 -8.47 -2.91
N PHE A 13 -2.03 -9.37 -2.16
CA PHE A 13 -2.37 -9.11 -0.76
C PHE A 13 -1.11 -8.96 0.10
N ALA A 14 -0.13 -9.84 -0.06
CA ALA A 14 1.16 -9.72 0.62
C ALA A 14 1.87 -8.40 0.25
N LEU A 15 1.82 -8.00 -1.03
CA LEU A 15 2.37 -6.72 -1.48
C LEU A 15 1.66 -5.53 -0.83
N LEU A 16 0.32 -5.56 -0.73
CA LEU A 16 -0.46 -4.51 -0.06
C LEU A 16 -0.05 -4.36 1.40
N VAL A 17 0.08 -5.47 2.13
CA VAL A 17 0.53 -5.46 3.54
C VAL A 17 1.94 -4.90 3.65
N LEU A 18 2.85 -5.30 2.76
CA LEU A 18 4.23 -4.80 2.74
C LEU A 18 4.28 -3.29 2.45
N MET A 19 3.47 -2.79 1.52
CA MET A 19 3.40 -1.36 1.19
C MET A 19 2.90 -0.54 2.38
N VAL A 20 1.90 -1.03 3.11
CA VAL A 20 1.42 -0.38 4.34
C VAL A 20 2.53 -0.34 5.39
N ALA A 21 3.26 -1.44 5.59
CA ALA A 21 4.36 -1.50 6.54
C ALA A 21 5.48 -0.50 6.20
N ILE A 22 5.89 -0.43 4.93
CA ILE A 22 6.90 0.54 4.45
C ILE A 22 6.41 1.98 4.66
N MET A 23 5.14 2.25 4.36
CA MET A 23 4.55 3.57 4.56
C MET A 23 4.62 3.99 6.04
N LEU A 24 4.26 3.10 6.97
CA LEU A 24 4.32 3.37 8.40
C LEU A 24 5.76 3.61 8.90
N ILE A 25 6.72 2.80 8.43
CA ILE A 25 8.14 2.99 8.76
C ILE A 25 8.63 4.36 8.26
N LYS A 26 8.24 4.74 7.04
CA LYS A 26 8.64 6.03 6.46
C LYS A 26 8.06 7.21 7.25
N ILE A 27 6.78 7.15 7.64
CA ILE A 27 6.14 8.15 8.51
C ILE A 27 6.89 8.26 9.83
N TYR A 28 7.25 7.13 10.44
CA TYR A 28 7.98 7.12 11.72
C TYR A 28 9.36 7.79 11.59
N ILE A 29 10.13 7.46 10.55
CA ILE A 29 11.45 8.07 10.31
C ILE A 29 11.30 9.57 10.08
N ASP A 30 10.36 10.00 9.24
CA ASP A 30 10.15 11.40 8.92
C ASP A 30 9.67 12.19 10.16
N TYR A 31 8.86 11.58 11.02
CA TYR A 31 8.44 12.16 12.30
C TYR A 31 9.62 12.31 13.28
N GLN A 32 10.46 11.29 13.39
CA GLN A 32 11.67 11.34 14.23
C GLN A 32 12.64 12.43 13.75
N ASN A 33 12.80 12.58 12.43
CA ASN A 33 13.63 13.64 11.86
C ASN A 33 13.02 15.03 12.12
N PHE A 34 11.70 15.18 11.98
CA PHE A 34 11.00 16.44 12.29
C PHE A 34 11.19 16.86 13.75
N ILE A 35 11.13 15.92 14.70
CA ILE A 35 11.37 16.22 16.13
C ILE A 35 12.83 16.61 16.38
N LYS A 36 13.79 15.95 15.71
CA LYS A 36 15.22 16.20 15.91
C LYS A 36 15.71 17.51 15.28
N HIS A 37 15.12 17.89 14.15
CA HIS A 37 15.52 19.06 13.37
C HIS A 37 14.29 19.84 12.87
N PRO A 38 13.48 20.41 13.78
CA PRO A 38 12.29 21.19 13.40
C PRO A 38 12.64 22.42 12.54
N GLU A 39 13.86 22.93 12.64
CA GLU A 39 14.37 24.08 11.90
C GLU A 39 14.68 23.79 10.41
N TRP A 40 14.94 22.54 10.03
CA TRP A 40 15.32 22.14 8.66
C TRP A 40 14.22 21.34 7.96
N SER A 41 13.14 21.04 8.67
CA SER A 41 12.07 20.17 8.21
C SER A 41 10.88 21.01 7.77
N ALA A 42 10.29 20.66 6.61
CA ALA A 42 8.97 21.19 6.28
C ALA A 42 7.97 20.77 7.37
N PRO A 43 6.87 21.51 7.57
CA PRO A 43 5.85 21.12 8.54
C PRO A 43 5.42 19.67 8.29
N PHE A 44 5.33 18.87 9.35
CA PHE A 44 5.06 17.43 9.27
C PHE A 44 3.80 17.09 8.43
N SER A 45 2.83 18.00 8.36
CA SER A 45 1.67 17.90 7.48
C SER A 45 2.02 17.78 6.00
N ALA A 46 3.04 18.50 5.51
CA ALA A 46 3.50 18.42 4.12
C ALA A 46 4.13 17.05 3.82
N HIS A 47 4.88 16.50 4.78
CA HIS A 47 5.43 15.14 4.69
C HIS A 47 4.32 14.09 4.66
N LEU A 48 3.32 14.21 5.56
CA LEU A 48 2.16 13.32 5.60
C LEU A 48 1.36 13.34 4.29
N ILE A 49 1.07 14.51 3.72
CA ILE A 49 0.36 14.62 2.44
C ILE A 49 1.16 13.94 1.33
N THR A 50 2.46 14.20 1.25
CA THR A 50 3.34 13.60 0.24
C THR A 50 3.37 12.09 0.36
N ILE A 51 3.50 11.55 1.58
CA ILE A 51 3.48 10.10 1.83
C ILE A 51 2.11 9.51 1.46
N CYS A 52 1.02 10.13 1.86
CA CYS A 52 -0.33 9.67 1.53
C CYS A 52 -0.57 9.62 0.02
N VAL A 53 -0.11 10.61 -0.74
CA VAL A 53 -0.23 10.60 -2.21
C VAL A 53 0.68 9.53 -2.81
N THR A 54 1.94 9.48 -2.37
CA THR A 54 2.96 8.58 -2.92
C THR A 54 2.62 7.10 -2.70
N TYR A 55 2.15 6.74 -1.51
CA TYR A 55 1.83 5.36 -1.15
C TYR A 55 0.35 5.03 -1.30
N GLY A 56 -0.54 5.98 -1.04
CA GLY A 56 -2.00 5.77 -1.09
C GLY A 56 -2.53 5.55 -2.50
N VAL A 57 -2.05 6.29 -3.50
CA VAL A 57 -2.49 6.09 -4.90
C VAL A 57 -2.13 4.68 -5.40
N PRO A 58 -0.87 4.21 -5.28
CA PRO A 58 -0.53 2.82 -5.60
C PRO A 58 -1.32 1.79 -4.79
N LEU A 59 -1.61 2.06 -3.51
CA LEU A 59 -2.41 1.17 -2.64
C LEU A 59 -3.82 0.96 -3.18
N ILE A 60 -4.48 2.05 -3.59
CA ILE A 60 -5.82 2.00 -4.18
C ILE A 60 -5.79 1.20 -5.49
N VAL A 61 -4.82 1.46 -6.36
CA VAL A 61 -4.67 0.74 -7.63
C VAL A 61 -4.44 -0.75 -7.40
N ALA A 62 -3.53 -1.11 -6.48
CA ALA A 62 -3.26 -2.50 -6.12
C ALA A 62 -4.49 -3.19 -5.51
N LEU A 63 -5.28 -2.48 -4.70
CA LEU A 63 -6.52 -2.99 -4.12
C LEU A 63 -7.58 -3.27 -5.19
N VAL A 64 -7.73 -2.38 -6.18
CA VAL A 64 -8.63 -2.60 -7.32
C VAL A 64 -8.24 -3.85 -8.10
N PHE A 65 -6.95 -4.03 -8.41
CA PHE A 65 -6.46 -5.24 -9.08
C PHE A 65 -6.71 -6.50 -8.24
N PHE A 66 -6.44 -6.44 -6.94
CA PHE A 66 -6.71 -7.54 -6.02
C PHE A 66 -8.19 -7.96 -6.05
N LEU A 67 -9.13 -7.00 -6.00
CA LEU A 67 -10.56 -7.27 -6.09
C LEU A 67 -10.95 -7.88 -7.44
N ILE A 68 -10.40 -7.39 -8.55
CA ILE A 68 -10.66 -7.95 -9.89
C ILE A 68 -10.18 -9.40 -9.98
N PHE A 69 -8.95 -9.69 -9.54
CA PHE A 69 -8.40 -11.05 -9.58
C PHE A 69 -9.14 -11.99 -8.63
N LYS A 70 -9.51 -11.52 -7.44
CA LYS A 70 -10.31 -12.28 -6.48
C LYS A 70 -11.69 -12.64 -7.04
N ASN A 71 -12.39 -11.67 -7.65
CA ASN A 71 -13.70 -11.90 -8.26
C ASN A 71 -13.63 -12.88 -9.44
N LYS A 72 -12.62 -12.76 -10.31
CA LYS A 72 -12.40 -13.72 -11.40
C LYS A 72 -12.04 -15.12 -10.90
N ALA A 73 -11.26 -15.24 -9.82
CA ALA A 73 -10.96 -16.53 -9.20
C ALA A 73 -12.21 -17.20 -8.62
N SER A 74 -13.08 -16.42 -7.96
CA SER A 74 -14.31 -16.92 -7.35
C SER A 74 -15.37 -17.34 -8.37
N LYS A 75 -15.60 -16.54 -9.43
CA LYS A 75 -16.54 -16.90 -10.51
C LYS A 75 -16.15 -18.18 -11.25
N LYS A 76 -14.85 -18.52 -11.32
CA LYS A 76 -14.36 -19.74 -11.98
C LYS A 76 -14.52 -21.03 -11.15
N ILE A 77 -14.91 -20.92 -9.88
CA ILE A 77 -15.12 -22.07 -8.99
C ILE A 77 -16.59 -22.51 -8.99
N ASN A 78 -17.51 -21.58 -9.31
CA ASN A 78 -18.96 -21.80 -9.25
C ASN A 78 -19.62 -22.10 -10.61
N HIS A 79 -18.83 -22.39 -11.66
CA HIS A 79 -19.30 -22.64 -13.01
C HIS A 79 -18.50 -23.76 -13.65
#